data_AF-A0A972MM28-F1
#
_entry.id   AF-A0A972MM28-F1
#
_cell.length_a   1.000
_cell.length_b   1.000
_cell.length_c   1.000
_cell.angle_alpha   90.00
_cell.angle_beta   90.00
_cell.angle_gamma   90.00
#
_symmetry.space_group_name_H-M   'P 1'
#
loop_
_entity.id
_entity.type
_entity.pdbx_description
1 polymer ?
#
loop_
_entity_poly.entity_id
_entity_poly.type
_entity_poly.pdbx_seq_one_letter_code
_entity_poly.pdbx_strand_id
1 'polypeptide(L)'
;MENLKKVAIIGRPNVGKSSLFNRLLKKRVAITSDVIGTTRDVKKRVVTTDNGREFELLDTGGIDDTTEMFQRVKELSLKSAKEADIIIFMVDGKEIPQDEDRRLFYQLQSLKKPIALVVNKIDNDRERDKNFWEFTQFGAKDIFGISITHNRYMNNLYRWLESHIPQKEERDNLELIEDFDPLFDNINSDIESDITDEEDNREINVAIIGRVNSGKSSLLNALLKEDRAVVSDVAGTTIDPVDESIEYRDYKITFIDTAGIRRRGKIVGIEKYALYRTEEMLKEADIALLVIDATTGVLELDEKIANLIDKHRLASLIVINKWDIRGELSYEEMVENIRYKLKFLHYTELITVSAKTKQRVHKILDEIVELYRRYSRRIPTSKLNEVIKFATIKHHIPTKNGAVVKIKYATQYAIKPPKIALIMNRPDGLHFSYKRYLINTLRENFDFRGVPIDIIARKRGEREEE
;
A
#
# COMPACT_ATOMS: atom_id res chain seq x y z
N MET A 1 28.06 -6.83 18.78
CA MET A 1 26.65 -7.16 18.43
C MET A 1 25.87 -7.16 19.73
N GLU A 2 24.93 -6.22 19.91
CA GLU A 2 24.06 -6.21 21.10
C GLU A 2 23.23 -7.49 21.17
N ASN A 3 23.15 -8.09 22.35
CA ASN A 3 22.42 -9.34 22.58
C ASN A 3 20.92 -8.99 22.70
N LEU A 4 20.12 -9.37 21.70
CA LEU A 4 18.68 -9.06 21.67
C LEU A 4 17.92 -9.76 22.81
N LYS A 5 16.89 -9.10 23.34
CA LYS A 5 16.00 -9.70 24.34
C LYS A 5 15.24 -10.88 23.73
N LYS A 6 15.14 -11.98 24.46
CA LYS A 6 14.43 -13.18 24.03
C LYS A 6 13.02 -13.23 24.61
N VAL A 7 12.03 -13.47 23.77
CA VAL A 7 10.62 -13.60 24.15
C VAL A 7 10.15 -15.02 23.88
N ALA A 8 9.59 -15.71 24.87
CA ALA A 8 8.99 -17.03 24.70
C ALA A 8 7.46 -16.96 24.79
N ILE A 9 6.75 -17.57 23.84
CA ILE A 9 5.31 -17.77 23.90
C ILE A 9 5.06 -19.18 24.45
N ILE A 10 4.38 -19.32 25.58
CA ILE A 10 4.16 -20.61 26.26
C ILE A 10 2.66 -20.80 26.51
N GLY A 11 2.17 -22.03 26.51
CA GLY A 11 0.77 -22.35 26.77
C GLY A 11 0.43 -23.75 26.29
N ARG A 12 -0.77 -24.25 26.61
CA ARG A 12 -1.25 -25.56 26.09
C ARG A 12 -1.39 -25.57 24.56
N PRO A 13 -1.41 -26.73 23.91
CA PRO A 13 -1.76 -26.84 22.49
C PRO A 13 -3.10 -26.14 22.18
N ASN A 14 -3.27 -25.63 20.97
CA ASN A 14 -4.53 -25.03 20.46
C ASN A 14 -5.03 -23.73 21.11
N VAL A 15 -4.28 -23.13 22.06
CA VAL A 15 -4.61 -21.81 22.64
C VAL A 15 -4.33 -20.63 21.69
N GLY A 16 -3.68 -20.87 20.55
CA GLY A 16 -3.39 -19.88 19.51
C GLY A 16 -1.96 -19.30 19.50
N LYS A 17 -0.98 -20.04 20.05
CA LYS A 17 0.44 -19.64 20.08
C LYS A 17 1.01 -19.36 18.69
N SER A 18 0.82 -20.28 17.74
CA SER A 18 1.27 -20.11 16.35
C SER A 18 0.60 -18.92 15.65
N SER A 19 -0.65 -18.61 16.01
CA SER A 19 -1.35 -17.43 15.49
C SER A 19 -0.74 -16.14 16.03
N LEU A 20 -0.40 -16.08 17.33
CA LEU A 20 0.28 -14.91 17.91
C LEU A 20 1.69 -14.75 17.35
N PHE A 21 2.43 -15.86 17.26
CA PHE A 21 3.77 -15.93 16.68
C PHE A 21 3.80 -15.36 15.26
N ASN A 22 2.94 -15.87 14.38
CA ASN A 22 2.82 -15.37 13.00
C ASN A 22 2.35 -13.92 12.94
N ARG A 23 1.48 -13.50 13.87
CA ARG A 23 1.00 -12.12 13.93
C ARG A 23 2.11 -11.15 14.30
N LEU A 24 2.96 -11.52 15.26
CA LEU A 24 4.13 -10.74 15.68
C LEU A 24 5.15 -10.63 14.53
N LEU A 25 5.35 -11.70 13.76
CA LEU A 25 6.24 -11.70 12.59
C LEU A 25 5.70 -10.87 11.40
N LYS A 26 4.40 -10.95 11.11
CA LYS A 26 3.78 -10.28 9.94
C LYS A 26 3.59 -8.78 10.10
N LYS A 27 3.85 -8.20 11.28
CA LYS A 27 3.70 -6.76 11.52
C LYS A 27 4.79 -5.92 10.82
N ARG A 28 5.88 -6.54 10.35
CA ARG A 28 6.85 -6.02 9.35
C ARG A 28 7.79 -7.15 8.90
N VAL A 29 7.55 -7.73 7.73
CA VAL A 29 8.59 -8.44 6.97
C VAL A 29 9.06 -7.49 5.89
N ALA A 30 10.00 -6.62 6.24
CA ALA A 30 10.93 -6.04 5.29
C ALA A 30 12.28 -6.70 5.64
N ILE A 31 12.68 -7.66 4.80
CA ILE A 31 13.92 -8.42 4.87
C ILE A 31 14.00 -9.43 6.04
N THR A 32 13.60 -10.67 5.77
CA THR A 32 14.29 -11.81 6.38
C THR A 32 15.45 -12.18 5.45
N SER A 33 16.68 -12.09 5.94
CA SER A 33 17.78 -12.80 5.31
C SER A 33 17.53 -14.31 5.47
N ASP A 34 17.20 -14.99 4.39
CA ASP A 34 17.29 -16.44 4.34
C ASP A 34 18.77 -16.82 4.34
N VAL A 35 19.35 -16.96 5.54
CA VAL A 35 20.58 -17.76 5.67
C VAL A 35 20.13 -19.21 5.56
N ILE A 36 20.15 -19.72 4.33
CA ILE A 36 20.06 -21.15 4.06
C ILE A 36 21.37 -21.76 4.58
N GLY A 37 21.28 -22.38 5.75
CA GLY A 37 22.36 -23.09 6.42
C GLY A 37 21.79 -24.28 7.18
N THR A 38 22.36 -25.44 6.92
CA THR A 38 21.92 -26.78 7.29
C THR A 38 21.76 -27.04 8.79
N THR A 39 20.94 -28.06 9.09
CA THR A 39 20.77 -28.85 10.33
C THR A 39 19.96 -28.25 11.49
N ARG A 40 18.95 -29.06 11.89
CA ARG A 40 18.10 -29.03 13.09
C ARG A 40 18.64 -28.15 14.24
N ASP A 41 18.11 -26.94 14.39
CA ASP A 41 18.08 -26.22 15.66
C ASP A 41 17.00 -25.12 15.63
N VAL A 42 16.48 -24.80 16.81
CA VAL A 42 15.34 -23.92 17.12
C VAL A 42 15.23 -22.73 16.17
N LYS A 43 14.07 -22.55 15.52
CA LYS A 43 13.79 -21.43 14.62
C LYS A 43 13.82 -20.11 15.39
N LYS A 44 14.99 -19.49 15.44
CA LYS A 44 15.17 -18.12 15.93
C LYS A 44 14.60 -17.16 14.89
N ARG A 45 13.73 -16.26 15.32
CA ARG A 45 13.14 -15.23 14.46
C ARG A 45 13.19 -13.88 15.17
N VAL A 46 13.84 -12.90 14.53
CA VAL A 46 13.90 -11.53 15.05
C VAL A 46 12.62 -10.80 14.70
N VAL A 47 11.99 -10.20 15.69
CA VAL A 47 10.79 -9.35 15.55
C VAL A 47 11.20 -7.91 15.82
N THR A 48 10.82 -7.03 14.90
CA THR A 48 10.97 -5.58 15.10
C THR A 48 9.61 -5.00 15.46
N THR A 49 9.51 -4.42 16.66
CA THR A 49 8.33 -3.67 17.11
C THR A 49 8.10 -2.43 16.24
N ASP A 50 6.90 -1.84 16.33
CA ASP A 50 6.57 -0.61 15.60
C ASP A 50 7.47 0.57 16.00
N ASN A 51 8.08 0.54 17.19
CA ASN A 51 8.99 1.56 17.71
C ASN A 51 10.47 1.22 17.45
N GLY A 52 10.77 0.24 16.57
CA GLY A 52 12.14 -0.11 16.18
C GLY A 52 12.91 -0.92 17.22
N ARG A 53 12.26 -1.39 18.29
CA ARG A 53 12.87 -2.31 19.26
C ARG A 53 12.89 -3.71 18.67
N GLU A 54 14.05 -4.35 18.68
CA GLU A 54 14.25 -5.70 18.18
C GLU A 54 14.28 -6.69 19.34
N PHE A 55 13.63 -7.83 19.15
CA PHE A 55 13.68 -8.94 20.09
C PHE A 55 13.64 -10.26 19.35
N GLU A 56 14.22 -11.29 19.93
CA GLU A 56 14.23 -12.64 19.39
C GLU A 56 13.03 -13.42 19.92
N LEU A 57 12.16 -13.88 19.03
CA LEU A 57 11.04 -14.74 19.39
C LEU A 57 11.50 -16.20 19.37
N LEU A 58 11.44 -16.85 20.53
CA LEU A 58 11.75 -18.26 20.66
C LEU A 58 10.53 -19.08 20.22
N ASP A 59 10.68 -19.80 19.10
CA ASP A 59 9.63 -20.67 18.56
C ASP A 59 9.42 -21.88 19.47
N THR A 60 8.36 -21.83 20.27
CA THR A 60 7.85 -22.97 21.02
C THR A 60 6.85 -23.80 20.21
N GLY A 61 6.47 -23.37 19.00
CA GLY A 61 5.49 -24.02 18.15
C GLY A 61 5.95 -25.38 17.63
N GLY A 62 7.25 -25.62 17.51
CA GLY A 62 7.80 -26.95 17.23
C GLY A 62 7.60 -27.98 18.36
N ILE A 63 7.11 -27.56 19.52
CA ILE A 63 6.82 -28.40 20.69
C ILE A 63 5.34 -28.88 20.68
N ASP A 64 4.48 -28.24 19.89
CA ASP A 64 3.03 -28.48 19.91
C ASP A 64 2.55 -29.55 18.92
N ASP A 65 3.36 -29.93 17.93
CA ASP A 65 2.96 -30.87 16.87
C ASP A 65 3.11 -32.35 17.25
N THR A 66 3.57 -32.64 18.46
CA THR A 66 3.62 -34.02 18.97
C THR A 66 2.55 -34.26 20.02
N THR A 67 1.72 -35.27 19.77
CA THR A 67 0.77 -35.89 20.72
C THR A 67 1.49 -36.63 21.84
N GLU A 68 2.58 -36.07 22.38
CA GLU A 68 3.42 -36.69 23.40
C GLU A 68 3.08 -36.17 24.81
N MET A 69 3.35 -37.01 25.81
CA MET A 69 3.07 -36.80 27.23
C MET A 69 3.22 -35.34 27.68
N PHE A 70 2.18 -34.82 28.36
CA PHE A 70 2.11 -33.49 28.96
C PHE A 70 3.36 -33.07 29.75
N GLN A 71 4.05 -34.03 30.39
CA GLN A 71 5.31 -33.78 31.11
C GLN A 71 6.44 -33.26 30.19
N ARG A 72 6.56 -33.74 28.94
CA ARG A 72 7.56 -33.26 27.98
C ARG A 72 7.28 -31.83 27.51
N VAL A 73 6.01 -31.51 27.22
CA VAL A 73 5.58 -30.14 26.87
C VAL A 73 5.91 -29.16 28.00
N LYS A 74 5.69 -29.59 29.25
CA LYS A 74 6.03 -28.81 30.44
C LYS A 74 7.54 -28.60 30.60
N GLU A 75 8.36 -29.63 30.44
CA GLU A 75 9.82 -29.52 30.52
C GLU A 75 10.39 -28.59 29.45
N LEU A 76 9.91 -28.72 28.20
CA LEU A 76 10.33 -27.88 27.08
C LEU A 76 9.87 -26.42 27.24
N SER A 77 8.67 -26.20 27.78
CA SER A 77 8.17 -24.87 28.15
C SER A 77 9.06 -24.23 29.22
N LEU A 78 9.42 -24.98 30.27
CA LEU A 78 10.31 -24.49 31.33
C LEU A 78 11.73 -24.21 30.82
N LYS A 79 12.25 -25.04 29.91
CA LYS A 79 13.54 -24.79 29.26
C LYS A 79 13.52 -23.50 28.44
N SER A 80 12.52 -23.32 27.60
CA SER A 80 12.33 -22.11 26.78
C SER A 80 12.17 -20.86 27.67
N ALA A 81 11.44 -20.98 28.78
CA ALA A 81 11.28 -19.91 29.76
C ALA A 81 12.59 -19.54 30.48
N LYS A 82 13.46 -20.52 30.75
CA LYS A 82 14.79 -20.27 31.34
C LYS A 82 15.71 -19.54 30.37
N GLU A 83 15.58 -19.78 29.08
CA GLU A 83 16.37 -19.12 28.02
C GLU A 83 15.81 -17.74 27.61
N ALA A 84 14.51 -17.49 27.80
CA ALA A 84 13.86 -16.22 27.48
C ALA A 84 14.16 -15.12 28.52
N ASP A 85 14.14 -13.87 28.10
CA ASP A 85 14.11 -12.71 29.00
C ASP A 85 12.68 -12.33 29.41
N ILE A 86 11.70 -12.57 28.51
CA ILE A 86 10.29 -12.20 28.68
C ILE A 86 9.42 -13.42 28.33
N ILE A 87 8.34 -13.63 29.09
CA ILE A 87 7.44 -14.76 28.92
C ILE A 87 6.03 -14.25 28.58
N ILE A 88 5.44 -14.78 27.51
CA ILE A 88 4.02 -14.63 27.18
C ILE A 88 3.35 -15.97 27.45
N PHE A 89 2.54 -16.07 28.49
CA PHE A 89 1.78 -17.28 28.80
C PHE A 89 0.36 -17.15 28.24
N MET A 90 -0.01 -18.02 27.30
CA MET A 90 -1.28 -18.00 26.60
C MET A 90 -2.24 -19.08 27.09
N VAL A 91 -3.51 -18.69 27.27
CA VAL A 91 -4.64 -19.56 27.58
C VAL A 91 -5.80 -19.29 26.63
N ASP A 92 -6.72 -20.26 26.52
CA ASP A 92 -7.94 -20.12 25.73
C ASP A 92 -9.06 -19.52 26.59
N GLY A 93 -9.56 -18.34 26.23
CA GLY A 93 -10.65 -17.65 26.91
C GLY A 93 -12.05 -18.23 26.65
N LYS A 94 -12.16 -19.24 25.78
CA LYS A 94 -13.39 -20.03 25.61
C LYS A 94 -13.48 -21.20 26.59
N GLU A 95 -12.36 -21.57 27.23
CA GLU A 95 -12.30 -22.60 28.27
C GLU A 95 -12.30 -21.95 29.67
N ILE A 96 -12.63 -22.76 30.69
CA ILE A 96 -12.49 -22.38 32.09
C ILE A 96 -11.01 -22.55 32.49
N PRO A 97 -10.44 -21.65 33.33
CA PRO A 97 -9.13 -21.82 33.96
C PRO A 97 -8.84 -23.26 34.45
N GLN A 98 -7.82 -23.90 33.90
CA GLN A 98 -7.37 -25.22 34.37
C GLN A 98 -6.33 -25.08 35.48
N ASP A 99 -6.37 -25.96 36.47
CA ASP A 99 -5.42 -25.93 37.59
C ASP A 99 -3.99 -26.23 37.17
N GLU A 100 -3.79 -27.03 36.11
CA GLU A 100 -2.48 -27.31 35.53
C GLU A 100 -1.84 -26.07 34.90
N ASP A 101 -2.63 -25.24 34.21
CA ASP A 101 -2.17 -23.98 33.62
C ASP A 101 -1.74 -23.00 34.73
N ARG A 102 -2.50 -22.95 35.83
CA ARG A 102 -2.17 -22.13 37.00
C ARG A 102 -0.87 -22.58 37.64
N ARG A 103 -0.70 -23.89 37.86
CA ARG A 103 0.54 -24.47 38.40
C ARG A 103 1.74 -24.15 37.51
N LEU A 104 1.59 -24.27 36.18
CA LEU A 104 2.66 -23.91 35.24
C LEU A 104 2.95 -22.40 35.28
N PHE A 105 1.92 -21.55 35.29
CA PHE A 105 2.07 -20.11 35.38
C PHE A 105 2.83 -19.70 36.65
N TYR A 106 2.51 -20.25 37.81
CA TYR A 106 3.23 -19.98 39.06
C TYR A 106 4.69 -20.45 39.01
N GLN A 107 4.96 -21.59 38.39
CA GLN A 107 6.32 -22.07 38.18
C GLN A 107 7.12 -21.11 37.28
N LEU A 108 6.51 -20.61 36.20
CA LEU A 108 7.14 -19.62 35.32
C LEU A 108 7.35 -18.27 36.03
N GLN A 109 6.37 -17.83 36.83
CA GLN A 109 6.46 -16.61 37.62
C GLN A 109 7.59 -16.67 38.68
N SER A 110 7.86 -17.86 39.24
CA SER A 110 8.97 -18.06 40.19
C SER A 110 10.36 -17.81 39.59
N LEU A 111 10.49 -17.78 38.25
CA LEU A 111 11.72 -17.41 37.56
C LEU A 111 12.05 -15.90 37.67
N LYS A 112 11.15 -15.09 38.24
CA LYS A 112 11.31 -13.64 38.45
C LYS A 112 11.61 -12.85 37.17
N LYS A 113 11.08 -13.31 36.04
CA LYS A 113 11.14 -12.65 34.73
C LYS A 113 9.81 -11.94 34.43
N PRO A 114 9.79 -10.88 33.60
CA PRO A 114 8.56 -10.30 33.09
C PRO A 114 7.67 -11.37 32.43
N ILE A 115 6.45 -11.52 32.93
CA ILE A 115 5.49 -12.52 32.46
C ILE A 115 4.10 -11.91 32.28
N ALA A 116 3.52 -12.07 31.10
CA ALA A 116 2.16 -11.66 30.79
C ALA A 116 1.24 -12.88 30.62
N LEU A 117 0.06 -12.84 31.24
CA LEU A 117 -1.02 -13.79 30.99
C LEU A 117 -1.89 -13.25 29.85
N VAL A 118 -1.95 -13.99 28.74
CA VAL A 118 -2.71 -13.63 27.54
C VAL A 118 -3.88 -14.59 27.37
N VAL A 119 -5.09 -14.08 27.59
CA VAL A 119 -6.34 -14.81 27.40
C VAL A 119 -6.81 -14.56 25.96
N ASN A 120 -6.60 -15.55 25.09
CA ASN A 120 -6.91 -15.44 23.66
C ASN A 120 -8.35 -15.89 23.35
N LYS A 121 -8.85 -15.62 22.14
CA LYS A 121 -10.21 -15.95 21.66
C LYS A 121 -11.35 -15.20 22.35
N ILE A 122 -11.08 -14.00 22.87
CA ILE A 122 -12.10 -13.05 23.35
C ILE A 122 -12.69 -12.30 22.15
N ASP A 123 -13.62 -12.96 21.44
CA ASP A 123 -14.08 -12.51 20.13
C ASP A 123 -15.14 -11.40 20.23
N ASN A 124 -15.90 -11.35 21.33
CA ASN A 124 -16.89 -10.32 21.62
C ASN A 124 -16.88 -9.82 23.08
N ASP A 125 -17.51 -8.66 23.32
CA ASP A 125 -17.51 -8.00 24.63
C ASP A 125 -18.34 -8.75 25.68
N ARG A 126 -19.37 -9.50 25.26
CA ARG A 126 -20.16 -10.36 26.16
C ARG A 126 -19.34 -11.54 26.70
N GLU A 127 -18.49 -12.13 25.87
CA GLU A 127 -17.54 -13.18 26.26
C GLU A 127 -16.44 -12.63 27.18
N ARG A 128 -15.98 -11.40 26.92
CA ARG A 128 -15.05 -10.70 27.80
C ARG A 128 -15.62 -10.53 29.21
N ASP A 129 -16.85 -10.02 29.32
CA ASP A 129 -17.45 -9.72 30.63
C ASP A 129 -17.83 -10.98 31.43
N LYS A 130 -17.89 -12.16 30.80
CA LYS A 130 -18.18 -13.44 31.47
C LYS A 130 -16.93 -14.26 31.78
N ASN A 131 -16.10 -14.52 30.78
CA ASN A 131 -15.03 -15.53 30.89
C ASN A 131 -13.71 -14.91 31.35
N PHE A 132 -13.43 -13.65 31.05
CA PHE A 132 -12.14 -13.02 31.36
C PHE A 132 -11.89 -12.87 32.86
N TRP A 133 -12.94 -12.59 33.65
CA TRP A 133 -12.82 -12.37 35.10
C TRP A 133 -12.34 -13.61 35.84
N GLU A 134 -12.67 -14.81 35.38
CA GLU A 134 -12.23 -16.06 36.00
C GLU A 134 -10.70 -16.21 35.95
N PHE A 135 -10.05 -15.69 34.91
CA PHE A 135 -8.61 -15.74 34.75
C PHE A 135 -7.85 -14.78 35.69
N THR A 136 -8.53 -13.87 36.38
CA THR A 136 -7.88 -13.03 37.42
C THR A 136 -7.39 -13.86 38.62
N GLN A 137 -7.96 -15.05 38.82
CA GLN A 137 -7.56 -16.02 39.84
C GLN A 137 -6.16 -16.64 39.61
N PHE A 138 -5.53 -16.39 38.45
CA PHE A 138 -4.12 -16.70 38.20
C PHE A 138 -3.17 -15.77 38.98
N GLY A 139 -3.65 -14.66 39.54
CA GLY A 139 -2.81 -13.70 40.27
C GLY A 139 -1.76 -13.02 39.38
N ALA A 140 -1.99 -12.98 38.07
CA ALA A 140 -1.12 -12.31 37.11
C ALA A 140 -1.22 -10.79 37.29
N LYS A 141 -0.08 -10.11 37.41
CA LYS A 141 -0.03 -8.63 37.45
C LYS A 141 -0.38 -8.04 36.08
N ASP A 142 0.11 -8.67 35.02
CA ASP A 142 -0.09 -8.27 33.65
C ASP A 142 -0.99 -9.31 32.95
N ILE A 143 -2.27 -8.96 32.77
CA ILE A 143 -3.27 -9.82 32.13
C ILE A 143 -3.91 -9.10 30.94
N PHE A 144 -3.98 -9.77 29.79
CA PHE A 144 -4.48 -9.21 28.54
C PHE A 144 -5.49 -10.14 27.87
N GLY A 145 -6.73 -9.67 27.70
CA GLY A 145 -7.75 -10.34 26.89
C GLY A 145 -7.64 -9.89 25.44
N ILE A 146 -7.43 -10.83 24.51
CA ILE A 146 -7.24 -10.53 23.09
C ILE A 146 -8.07 -11.45 22.20
N SER A 147 -8.29 -11.03 20.95
CA SER A 147 -8.67 -11.93 19.86
C SER A 147 -7.74 -11.71 18.69
N ILE A 148 -6.88 -12.71 18.43
CA ILE A 148 -5.94 -12.66 17.32
C ILE A 148 -6.70 -12.75 15.98
N THR A 149 -7.72 -13.62 15.91
CA THR A 149 -8.53 -13.83 14.70
C THR A 149 -9.28 -12.58 14.26
N HIS A 150 -9.85 -11.84 15.20
CA HIS A 150 -10.58 -10.59 14.92
C HIS A 150 -9.74 -9.34 15.11
N ASN A 151 -8.44 -9.48 15.40
CA ASN A 151 -7.51 -8.39 15.65
C ASN A 151 -7.99 -7.39 16.74
N ARG A 152 -8.53 -7.90 17.84
CA ARG A 152 -9.08 -7.09 18.94
C ARG A 152 -8.12 -7.03 20.13
N TYR A 153 -8.07 -5.87 20.78
CA TYR A 153 -7.40 -5.62 22.07
C TYR A 153 -5.88 -5.92 22.13
N MET A 154 -5.24 -6.14 20.99
CA MET A 154 -3.81 -6.45 20.86
C MET A 154 -2.87 -5.34 21.36
N ASN A 155 -3.32 -4.08 21.30
CA ASN A 155 -2.47 -2.92 21.56
C ASN A 155 -1.87 -2.90 22.97
N ASN A 156 -2.62 -3.36 23.98
CA ASN A 156 -2.15 -3.37 25.36
C ASN A 156 -1.03 -4.41 25.55
N LEU A 157 -1.17 -5.59 24.94
CA LEU A 157 -0.11 -6.61 24.93
C LEU A 157 1.15 -6.10 24.22
N TYR A 158 1.00 -5.40 23.08
CA TYR A 158 2.16 -4.83 22.38
C TYR A 158 2.88 -3.76 23.21
N ARG A 159 2.15 -2.85 23.86
CA ARG A 159 2.75 -1.83 24.72
C ARG A 159 3.50 -2.43 25.91
N TRP A 160 2.94 -3.47 26.52
CA TRP A 160 3.59 -4.18 27.61
C TRP A 160 4.86 -4.89 27.15
N LEU A 161 4.85 -5.54 25.98
CA LEU A 161 6.06 -6.14 25.41
C LEU A 161 7.11 -5.07 25.13
N GLU A 162 6.71 -3.97 24.51
CA GLU A 162 7.61 -2.85 24.21
C GLU A 162 8.26 -2.32 25.48
N SER A 163 7.53 -2.10 26.58
CA SER A 163 8.10 -1.55 27.82
C SER A 163 9.20 -2.41 28.45
N HIS A 164 9.27 -3.69 28.11
CA HIS A 164 10.27 -4.63 28.64
C HIS A 164 11.46 -4.90 27.68
N ILE A 165 11.41 -4.35 26.46
CA ILE A 165 12.51 -4.45 25.49
C ILE A 165 13.28 -3.12 25.50
N PRO A 166 14.62 -3.13 25.66
CA PRO A 166 15.41 -1.90 25.71
C PRO A 166 15.32 -1.15 24.37
N GLN A 167 15.32 0.18 24.46
CA GLN A 167 15.42 1.04 23.30
C GLN A 167 16.89 1.11 22.88
N LYS A 168 17.18 0.94 21.58
CA LYS A 168 18.53 1.14 21.05
C LYS A 168 18.96 2.58 21.34
N GLU A 169 20.08 2.77 22.01
CA GLU A 169 20.60 4.12 22.30
C GLU A 169 20.94 4.80 20.96
N GLU A 170 20.11 5.78 20.57
CA GLU A 170 20.54 6.81 19.64
C GLU A 170 21.51 7.70 20.43
N ARG A 171 22.75 7.87 19.93
CA ARG A 171 23.66 8.88 20.47
C ARG A 171 23.03 10.24 20.29
N ASP A 172 22.56 10.81 21.38
CA ASP A 172 22.15 12.19 21.47
C ASP A 172 23.28 13.09 21.01
N ASN A 173 22.98 14.02 20.09
CA ASN A 173 23.59 15.33 20.13
C ASN A 173 22.58 16.39 19.72
N LEU A 174 22.37 17.27 20.70
CA LEU A 174 21.97 18.68 20.68
C LEU A 174 20.48 19.02 20.55
N GLU A 175 20.05 19.70 21.60
CA GLU A 175 18.81 20.44 21.79
C GLU A 175 18.45 21.26 20.55
N LEU A 176 17.22 21.12 20.09
CA LEU A 176 16.65 22.01 19.08
C LEU A 176 16.28 23.33 19.76
N ILE A 177 17.12 24.34 19.55
CA ILE A 177 16.66 25.73 19.54
C ILE A 177 15.71 25.86 18.34
N GLU A 178 14.49 26.32 18.60
CA GLU A 178 13.60 26.83 17.57
C GLU A 178 14.23 28.08 16.99
N ASP A 179 14.96 27.95 15.88
CA ASP A 179 15.22 29.08 15.01
C ASP A 179 15.16 28.65 13.55
N PHE A 180 14.48 29.51 12.79
CA PHE A 180 14.39 29.54 11.35
C PHE A 180 15.81 29.46 10.76
N ASP A 181 16.21 28.32 10.21
CA ASP A 181 17.55 28.15 9.65
C ASP A 181 17.58 28.73 8.22
N PRO A 182 18.33 29.82 7.96
CA PRO A 182 18.45 30.44 6.64
C PRO A 182 19.34 29.63 5.69
N LEU A 183 20.07 28.59 6.16
CA LEU A 183 20.85 27.71 5.27
C LEU A 183 19.98 26.77 4.43
N PHE A 184 18.67 26.69 4.68
CA PHE A 184 17.77 25.85 3.88
C PHE A 184 17.58 26.36 2.44
N ASP A 185 17.81 27.65 2.17
CA ASP A 185 17.77 28.18 0.81
C ASP A 185 19.00 27.76 -0.02
N ASN A 186 20.15 27.50 0.61
CA ASN A 186 21.37 27.07 -0.08
C ASN A 186 21.43 25.56 -0.35
N ILE A 187 20.55 24.75 0.25
CA ILE A 187 20.41 23.32 -0.08
C ILE A 187 19.39 23.12 -1.19
N ASN A 188 18.49 24.10 -1.41
CA ASN A 188 17.65 24.10 -2.60
C ASN A 188 18.51 24.24 -3.86
N SER A 189 19.58 25.05 -3.86
CA SER A 189 20.45 25.17 -5.04
C SER A 189 21.17 23.87 -5.40
N ASP A 190 21.61 23.10 -4.40
CA ASP A 190 22.43 21.89 -4.64
C ASP A 190 21.58 20.63 -4.90
N ILE A 191 20.29 20.65 -4.53
CA ILE A 191 19.30 19.60 -4.90
C ILE A 191 18.55 19.97 -6.18
N GLU A 192 18.44 21.25 -6.51
CA GLU A 192 17.96 21.72 -7.82
C GLU A 192 19.01 21.55 -8.93
N SER A 193 20.31 21.48 -8.61
CA SER A 193 21.39 21.44 -9.62
C SER A 193 21.67 20.08 -10.27
N ASP A 194 21.19 18.97 -9.71
CA ASP A 194 21.47 17.61 -10.22
C ASP A 194 20.27 16.94 -10.91
N ILE A 195 19.21 17.68 -11.20
CA ILE A 195 18.10 17.21 -12.02
C ILE A 195 18.07 18.08 -13.25
N THR A 196 18.78 17.65 -14.30
CA THR A 196 18.61 18.17 -15.65
C THR A 196 17.12 18.29 -15.93
N ASP A 197 16.67 19.48 -16.37
CA ASP A 197 15.38 19.65 -17.03
C ASP A 197 15.23 18.49 -18.02
N GLU A 198 14.43 17.47 -17.69
CA GLU A 198 14.08 16.45 -18.67
C GLU A 198 13.52 17.24 -19.85
N GLU A 199 14.23 17.18 -20.98
CA GLU A 199 13.88 17.85 -22.23
C GLU A 199 12.37 17.78 -22.42
N ASP A 200 11.77 18.90 -22.83
CA ASP A 200 10.35 19.13 -23.07
C ASP A 200 9.78 18.02 -23.98
N ASN A 201 9.56 16.83 -23.41
CA ASN A 201 9.33 15.61 -24.15
C ASN A 201 7.88 15.67 -24.60
N ARG A 202 7.74 15.99 -25.87
CA ARG A 202 6.46 16.18 -26.54
C ARG A 202 5.86 14.87 -27.04
N GLU A 203 6.46 13.73 -26.70
CA GLU A 203 5.93 12.41 -27.02
C GLU A 203 5.02 11.89 -25.90
N ILE A 204 3.85 11.37 -26.28
CA ILE A 204 2.86 10.80 -25.36
C ILE A 204 2.47 9.41 -25.85
N ASN A 205 2.76 8.39 -25.05
CA ASN A 205 2.34 7.02 -25.33
C ASN A 205 0.95 6.74 -24.73
N VAL A 206 -0.02 6.42 -25.57
CA VAL A 206 -1.43 6.25 -25.19
C VAL A 206 -1.90 4.83 -25.48
N ALA A 207 -2.25 4.12 -24.42
CA ALA A 207 -2.87 2.80 -24.46
C ALA A 207 -4.40 2.90 -24.55
N ILE A 208 -5.03 2.31 -25.58
CA ILE A 208 -6.50 2.18 -25.66
C ILE A 208 -6.91 0.77 -25.21
N ILE A 209 -7.50 0.67 -24.02
CA ILE A 209 -7.83 -0.60 -23.36
C ILE A 209 -9.32 -0.76 -23.10
N GLY A 210 -9.74 -1.99 -22.80
CA GLY A 210 -11.13 -2.35 -22.54
C GLY A 210 -11.53 -3.66 -23.21
N ARG A 211 -12.71 -4.18 -22.86
CA ARG A 211 -13.22 -5.45 -23.39
C ARG A 211 -13.36 -5.50 -24.90
N VAL A 212 -13.38 -6.71 -25.46
CA VAL A 212 -13.73 -6.94 -26.87
C VAL A 212 -15.10 -6.29 -27.16
N ASN A 213 -15.25 -5.68 -28.34
CA ASN A 213 -16.46 -4.98 -28.76
C ASN A 213 -16.85 -3.70 -27.99
N SER A 214 -16.03 -3.19 -27.05
CA SER A 214 -16.28 -1.88 -26.42
C SER A 214 -16.13 -0.68 -27.39
N GLY A 215 -15.62 -0.93 -28.60
CA GLY A 215 -15.48 0.06 -29.67
C GLY A 215 -14.12 0.75 -29.72
N LYS A 216 -13.07 0.15 -29.13
CA LYS A 216 -11.68 0.63 -29.21
C LYS A 216 -11.20 0.92 -30.63
N SER A 217 -11.43 0.01 -31.58
CA SER A 217 -10.99 0.17 -32.97
C SER A 217 -11.74 1.28 -33.68
N SER A 218 -13.03 1.43 -33.41
CA SER A 218 -13.83 2.54 -33.92
C SER A 218 -13.34 3.87 -33.32
N LEU A 219 -12.99 3.88 -32.03
CA LEU A 219 -12.48 5.06 -31.35
C LEU A 219 -11.13 5.49 -31.91
N LEU A 220 -10.17 4.57 -32.05
CA LEU A 220 -8.87 4.83 -32.65
C LEU A 220 -9.03 5.43 -34.05
N ASN A 221 -9.84 4.82 -34.91
CA ASN A 221 -10.08 5.33 -36.26
C ASN A 221 -10.75 6.71 -36.27
N ALA A 222 -11.59 7.01 -35.28
CA ALA A 222 -12.22 8.32 -35.16
C ALA A 222 -11.23 9.39 -34.68
N LEU A 223 -10.28 9.04 -33.82
CA LEU A 223 -9.20 9.92 -33.35
C LEU A 223 -8.19 10.21 -34.47
N LEU A 224 -7.78 9.19 -35.24
CA LEU A 224 -6.84 9.34 -36.37
C LEU A 224 -7.42 10.16 -37.54
N LYS A 225 -8.75 10.31 -37.62
CA LYS A 225 -9.46 11.04 -38.69
C LYS A 225 -10.12 12.31 -38.17
N GLU A 226 -9.60 12.86 -37.08
CA GLU A 226 -10.04 14.14 -36.54
C GLU A 226 -9.34 15.26 -37.31
N ASP A 227 -10.07 16.29 -37.73
CA ASP A 227 -9.59 17.31 -38.69
C ASP A 227 -8.36 18.11 -38.20
N ARG A 228 -8.10 18.11 -36.88
CA ARG A 228 -6.99 18.81 -36.21
C ARG A 228 -5.81 17.87 -35.89
N ALA A 229 -5.92 16.58 -36.17
CA ALA A 229 -4.85 15.62 -36.02
C ALA A 229 -4.14 15.39 -37.36
N VAL A 230 -2.82 15.57 -37.39
CA VAL A 230 -2.01 15.26 -38.58
C VAL A 230 -1.39 13.89 -38.39
N VAL A 231 -1.67 12.95 -39.30
CA VAL A 231 -1.07 11.61 -39.25
C VAL A 231 0.39 11.69 -39.68
N SER A 232 1.29 11.14 -38.87
CA SER A 232 2.71 11.07 -39.21
C SER A 232 3.00 9.75 -39.95
N ASP A 233 3.40 9.84 -41.21
CA ASP A 233 3.74 8.67 -42.04
C ASP A 233 5.16 8.12 -41.78
N VAL A 234 5.82 8.55 -40.69
CA VAL A 234 7.18 8.12 -40.38
C VAL A 234 7.16 6.68 -39.87
N ALA A 235 7.20 5.74 -40.82
CA ALA A 235 7.52 4.35 -40.57
C ALA A 235 8.97 4.24 -40.06
N GLY A 236 9.15 4.20 -38.73
CA GLY A 236 10.41 3.79 -38.13
C GLY A 236 11.03 4.70 -37.07
N THR A 237 10.30 5.03 -36.01
CA THR A 237 10.94 5.49 -34.76
C THR A 237 10.32 4.77 -33.55
N THR A 238 11.20 4.05 -32.84
CA THR A 238 11.04 3.22 -31.62
C THR A 238 10.25 1.89 -31.74
N ILE A 239 11.04 0.85 -32.03
CA ILE A 239 10.94 -0.60 -31.74
C ILE A 239 9.78 -1.42 -32.34
N ASP A 240 8.57 -0.91 -32.55
CA ASP A 240 7.46 -1.76 -33.06
C ASP A 240 6.72 -1.21 -34.32
N PRO A 241 6.62 -1.99 -35.43
CA PRO A 241 5.95 -1.60 -36.69
C PRO A 241 4.41 -1.60 -36.61
N VAL A 242 3.86 -1.39 -35.41
CA VAL A 242 2.47 -1.73 -35.04
C VAL A 242 1.72 -0.55 -34.41
N ASP A 243 2.41 0.56 -34.18
CA ASP A 243 1.87 1.75 -33.52
C ASP A 243 1.46 2.82 -34.53
N GLU A 244 0.52 3.68 -34.14
CA GLU A 244 0.01 4.76 -34.99
C GLU A 244 0.23 6.09 -34.28
N SER A 245 0.82 7.07 -34.98
CA SER A 245 1.17 8.36 -34.40
C SER A 245 0.40 9.50 -35.06
N ILE A 246 0.00 10.48 -34.25
CA ILE A 246 -0.56 11.75 -34.72
C ILE A 246 0.16 12.91 -34.06
N GLU A 247 0.26 14.02 -34.79
CA GLU A 247 0.62 15.31 -34.24
C GLU A 247 -0.66 16.04 -33.84
N TYR A 248 -0.74 16.46 -32.58
CA TYR A 248 -1.87 17.22 -32.05
C TYR A 248 -1.36 18.33 -31.13
N ARG A 249 -1.63 19.59 -31.51
CA ARG A 249 -0.99 20.78 -30.91
C ARG A 249 0.54 20.62 -31.01
N ASP A 250 1.25 20.79 -29.89
CA ASP A 250 2.71 20.65 -29.82
C ASP A 250 3.17 19.25 -29.43
N TYR A 251 2.28 18.25 -29.38
CA TYR A 251 2.59 16.89 -28.93
C TYR A 251 2.45 15.87 -30.06
N LYS A 252 3.38 14.91 -30.08
CA LYS A 252 3.30 13.67 -30.85
C LYS A 252 2.66 12.60 -29.97
N ILE A 253 1.43 12.22 -30.32
CA ILE A 253 0.66 11.19 -29.60
C ILE A 253 0.82 9.88 -30.34
N THR A 254 1.43 8.89 -29.68
CA THR A 254 1.61 7.53 -30.19
C THR A 254 0.58 6.62 -29.53
N PHE A 255 -0.31 6.03 -30.33
CA PHE A 255 -1.21 4.99 -29.86
C PHE A 255 -0.50 3.64 -29.94
N ILE A 256 -0.26 3.03 -28.79
CA ILE A 256 0.50 1.78 -28.70
C ILE A 256 -0.39 0.55 -28.93
N ASP A 257 0.20 -0.49 -29.52
CA ASP A 257 -0.40 -1.79 -29.85
C ASP A 257 -1.66 -1.72 -30.74
N THR A 258 -1.63 -0.88 -31.79
CA THR A 258 -2.82 -0.66 -32.63
C THR A 258 -3.23 -1.88 -33.46
N ALA A 259 -2.30 -2.76 -33.87
CA ALA A 259 -2.71 -3.98 -34.57
C ALA A 259 -3.45 -4.97 -33.67
N GLY A 260 -3.20 -4.95 -32.35
CA GLY A 260 -4.01 -5.69 -31.38
C GLY A 260 -5.47 -5.22 -31.41
N ILE A 261 -5.68 -3.92 -31.59
CA ILE A 261 -6.99 -3.30 -31.73
C ILE A 261 -7.63 -3.63 -33.09
N ARG A 262 -6.87 -3.61 -34.20
CA ARG A 262 -7.40 -3.88 -35.56
C ARG A 262 -7.70 -5.36 -35.84
N ARG A 263 -6.96 -6.30 -35.25
CA ARG A 263 -7.12 -7.75 -35.50
C ARG A 263 -8.25 -8.42 -34.69
N ARG A 264 -8.80 -7.78 -33.66
CA ARG A 264 -9.70 -8.40 -32.66
C ARG A 264 -11.18 -8.58 -33.07
N GLY A 265 -11.48 -8.62 -34.36
CA GLY A 265 -12.84 -8.88 -34.86
C GLY A 265 -13.34 -10.33 -34.72
N LYS A 266 -12.49 -11.34 -34.41
CA LYS A 266 -12.88 -12.77 -34.56
C LYS A 266 -12.30 -13.79 -33.56
N ILE A 267 -11.58 -13.40 -32.51
CA ILE A 267 -10.92 -14.39 -31.62
C ILE A 267 -11.59 -14.42 -30.24
N VAL A 268 -12.45 -15.41 -30.03
CA VAL A 268 -13.05 -15.77 -28.74
C VAL A 268 -12.20 -16.87 -28.11
N GLY A 269 -11.90 -16.79 -26.81
CA GLY A 269 -11.36 -17.92 -26.04
C GLY A 269 -9.92 -17.81 -25.53
N ILE A 270 -9.28 -16.64 -25.59
CA ILE A 270 -7.90 -16.46 -25.06
C ILE A 270 -7.81 -15.20 -24.18
N GLU A 271 -8.64 -15.12 -23.13
CA GLU A 271 -8.69 -13.94 -22.23
C GLU A 271 -7.39 -13.74 -21.43
N LYS A 272 -6.73 -14.82 -21.01
CA LYS A 272 -5.48 -14.75 -20.24
C LYS A 272 -4.35 -14.09 -21.03
N TYR A 273 -4.22 -14.40 -22.32
CA TYR A 273 -3.20 -13.79 -23.18
C TYR A 273 -3.58 -12.35 -23.57
N ALA A 274 -4.87 -12.03 -23.63
CA ALA A 274 -5.32 -10.66 -23.84
C ALA A 274 -4.94 -9.76 -22.65
N LEU A 275 -5.02 -10.25 -21.42
CA LEU A 275 -4.59 -9.53 -20.22
C LEU A 275 -3.06 -9.37 -20.15
N TYR A 276 -2.30 -10.44 -20.39
CA TYR A 276 -0.82 -10.34 -20.41
C TYR A 276 -0.33 -9.33 -21.45
N ARG A 277 -0.88 -9.36 -22.67
CA ARG A 277 -0.55 -8.37 -23.70
C ARG A 277 -0.94 -6.95 -23.29
N THR A 278 -2.08 -6.79 -22.63
CA THR A 278 -2.50 -5.49 -22.10
C THR A 278 -1.51 -5.01 -21.04
N GLU A 279 -1.02 -5.91 -20.18
CA GLU A 279 -0.03 -5.58 -19.15
C GLU A 279 1.31 -5.14 -19.76
N GLU A 280 1.85 -5.86 -20.75
CA GLU A 280 3.09 -5.45 -21.43
C GLU A 280 2.95 -4.07 -22.09
N MET A 281 1.84 -3.85 -22.82
CA MET A 281 1.55 -2.55 -23.44
C MET A 281 1.46 -1.43 -22.39
N LEU A 282 0.87 -1.67 -21.21
CA LEU A 282 0.75 -0.66 -20.17
C LEU A 282 2.08 -0.32 -19.48
N LYS A 283 3.16 -1.10 -19.66
CA LYS A 283 4.50 -0.73 -19.13
C LYS A 283 5.13 0.43 -19.87
N GLU A 284 4.79 0.61 -21.15
CA GLU A 284 5.36 1.63 -22.03
C GLU A 284 4.44 2.83 -22.23
N ALA A 285 3.21 2.76 -21.70
CA ALA A 285 2.22 3.82 -21.78
C ALA A 285 2.49 4.93 -20.75
N ASP A 286 2.18 6.18 -21.11
CA ASP A 286 1.98 7.27 -20.15
C ASP A 286 0.51 7.33 -19.70
N ILE A 287 -0.40 7.11 -20.66
CA ILE A 287 -1.84 7.31 -20.48
C ILE A 287 -2.62 6.06 -20.88
N ALA A 288 -3.56 5.65 -20.03
CA ALA A 288 -4.53 4.60 -20.33
C ALA A 288 -5.93 5.18 -20.60
N LEU A 289 -6.46 4.97 -21.81
CA LEU A 289 -7.86 5.21 -22.16
C LEU A 289 -8.67 3.94 -21.93
N LEU A 290 -9.40 3.88 -20.81
CA LEU A 290 -10.27 2.75 -20.49
C LEU A 290 -11.63 2.91 -21.17
N VAL A 291 -11.85 2.16 -22.25
CA VAL A 291 -13.08 2.21 -23.05
C VAL A 291 -14.14 1.27 -22.48
N ILE A 292 -15.19 1.86 -21.91
CA ILE A 292 -16.37 1.18 -21.37
C ILE A 292 -17.54 1.32 -22.36
N ASP A 293 -18.26 0.24 -22.59
CA ASP A 293 -19.45 0.24 -23.45
C ASP A 293 -20.68 0.72 -22.67
N ALA A 294 -21.28 1.84 -23.08
CA ALA A 294 -22.41 2.44 -22.40
C ALA A 294 -23.65 1.53 -22.33
N THR A 295 -23.79 0.59 -23.26
CA THR A 295 -24.94 -0.33 -23.33
C THR A 295 -24.85 -1.48 -22.33
N THR A 296 -23.65 -1.79 -21.84
CA THR A 296 -23.41 -2.91 -20.93
C THR A 296 -22.84 -2.50 -19.57
N GLY A 297 -22.31 -1.28 -19.45
CA GLY A 297 -21.65 -0.80 -18.24
C GLY A 297 -20.36 -1.55 -17.92
N VAL A 298 -19.98 -1.56 -16.64
CA VAL A 298 -18.75 -2.20 -16.15
C VAL A 298 -18.99 -3.68 -15.85
N LEU A 299 -18.24 -4.55 -16.53
CA LEU A 299 -18.20 -5.99 -16.25
C LEU A 299 -16.90 -6.40 -15.54
N GLU A 300 -16.82 -7.65 -15.08
CA GLU A 300 -15.66 -8.17 -14.35
C GLU A 300 -14.33 -8.03 -15.10
N LEU A 301 -14.34 -8.25 -16.42
CA LEU A 301 -13.13 -8.08 -17.24
C LEU A 301 -12.71 -6.61 -17.35
N ASP A 302 -13.64 -5.65 -17.29
CA ASP A 302 -13.29 -4.22 -17.21
C ASP A 302 -12.62 -3.90 -15.87
N GLU A 303 -13.11 -4.46 -14.75
CA GLU A 303 -12.49 -4.31 -13.43
C GLU A 303 -11.06 -4.89 -13.42
N LYS A 304 -10.84 -6.06 -14.03
CA LYS A 304 -9.51 -6.67 -14.17
C LYS A 304 -8.54 -5.81 -14.98
N ILE A 305 -9.00 -5.27 -16.13
CA ILE A 305 -8.20 -4.37 -16.98
C ILE A 305 -7.90 -3.06 -16.22
N ALA A 306 -8.88 -2.49 -15.54
CA ALA A 306 -8.72 -1.27 -14.77
C ALA A 306 -7.70 -1.42 -13.63
N ASN A 307 -7.63 -2.59 -12.97
CA ASN A 307 -6.62 -2.84 -11.94
C ASN A 307 -5.18 -2.79 -12.49
N LEU A 308 -4.96 -3.13 -13.77
CA LEU A 308 -3.63 -3.00 -14.38
C LEU A 308 -3.22 -1.52 -14.48
N ILE A 309 -4.16 -0.61 -14.77
CA ILE A 309 -3.89 0.83 -14.80
C ILE A 309 -3.34 1.32 -13.46
N ASP A 310 -4.02 0.98 -12.36
CA ASP A 310 -3.60 1.41 -11.02
C ASP A 310 -2.31 0.71 -10.57
N LYS A 311 -2.10 -0.55 -10.97
CA LYS A 311 -0.84 -1.28 -10.73
C LYS A 311 0.36 -0.59 -11.37
N HIS A 312 0.21 -0.13 -12.62
CA HIS A 312 1.28 0.55 -13.36
C HIS A 312 1.32 2.07 -13.10
N ARG A 313 0.44 2.59 -12.25
CA ARG A 313 0.39 4.01 -11.85
C ARG A 313 0.33 4.98 -13.03
N LEU A 314 -0.44 4.62 -14.05
CA LEU A 314 -0.64 5.42 -15.26
C LEU A 314 -1.64 6.55 -15.04
N ALA A 315 -1.47 7.66 -15.77
CA ALA A 315 -2.57 8.59 -15.92
C ALA A 315 -3.70 7.91 -16.70
N SER A 316 -4.94 8.24 -16.40
CA SER A 316 -6.07 7.56 -17.04
C SER A 316 -7.27 8.45 -17.31
N LEU A 317 -8.03 8.05 -18.33
CA LEU A 317 -9.31 8.61 -18.72
C LEU A 317 -10.27 7.46 -18.99
N ILE A 318 -11.45 7.48 -18.37
CA ILE A 318 -12.51 6.51 -18.65
C ILE A 318 -13.37 7.06 -19.79
N VAL A 319 -13.36 6.35 -20.91
CA VAL A 319 -14.12 6.70 -22.12
C VAL A 319 -15.38 5.84 -22.19
N ILE A 320 -16.53 6.43 -21.89
CA ILE A 320 -17.84 5.79 -22.01
C ILE A 320 -18.30 5.92 -23.46
N ASN A 321 -18.07 4.87 -24.24
CA ASN A 321 -18.34 4.84 -25.68
C ASN A 321 -19.75 4.29 -25.97
N LYS A 322 -20.24 4.51 -27.21
CA LYS A 322 -21.58 4.15 -27.68
C LYS A 322 -22.70 4.90 -26.94
N TRP A 323 -22.41 6.13 -26.50
CA TRP A 323 -23.36 6.97 -25.79
C TRP A 323 -24.64 7.31 -26.60
N ASP A 324 -24.56 7.21 -27.93
CA ASP A 324 -25.65 7.40 -28.87
C ASP A 324 -26.76 6.33 -28.76
N ILE A 325 -26.42 5.13 -28.30
CA ILE A 325 -27.33 3.98 -28.19
C ILE A 325 -27.47 3.47 -26.74
N ARG A 326 -27.22 4.35 -25.76
CA ARG A 326 -27.24 4.00 -24.32
C ARG A 326 -28.60 3.56 -23.76
N GLY A 327 -29.68 3.68 -24.55
CA GLY A 327 -31.05 3.44 -24.08
C GLY A 327 -31.52 4.50 -23.10
N GLU A 328 -32.22 4.08 -22.06
CA GLU A 328 -32.82 4.97 -21.04
C GLU A 328 -31.86 5.34 -19.90
N LEU A 329 -30.66 4.77 -19.87
CA LEU A 329 -29.68 5.00 -18.81
C LEU A 329 -29.23 6.47 -18.76
N SER A 330 -29.40 7.10 -17.59
CA SER A 330 -28.95 8.48 -17.37
C SER A 330 -27.42 8.56 -17.24
N TYR A 331 -26.90 9.79 -17.35
CA TYR A 331 -25.48 10.03 -17.16
C TYR A 331 -25.07 9.76 -15.70
N GLU A 332 -25.90 10.19 -14.76
CA GLU A 332 -25.69 10.07 -13.33
C GLU A 332 -25.63 8.59 -12.90
N GLU A 333 -26.59 7.77 -13.33
CA GLU A 333 -26.61 6.33 -13.04
C GLU A 333 -25.37 5.61 -13.59
N MET A 334 -24.92 5.95 -14.80
CA MET A 334 -23.71 5.39 -15.38
C MET A 334 -22.47 5.77 -14.58
N VAL A 335 -22.34 7.05 -14.22
CA VAL A 335 -21.21 7.54 -13.43
C VAL A 335 -21.17 6.86 -12.06
N GLU A 336 -22.31 6.77 -11.37
CA GLU A 336 -22.40 6.08 -10.08
C GLU A 336 -22.01 4.60 -10.19
N ASN A 337 -22.50 3.90 -11.22
CA ASN A 337 -22.14 2.51 -11.47
C ASN A 337 -20.62 2.33 -11.67
N ILE A 338 -20.01 3.16 -12.52
CA ILE A 338 -18.58 3.13 -12.79
C ILE A 338 -17.78 3.47 -11.52
N ARG A 339 -18.18 4.51 -10.77
CA ARG A 339 -17.50 4.92 -9.54
C ARG A 339 -17.58 3.87 -8.45
N TYR A 340 -18.72 3.17 -8.34
CA TYR A 340 -18.89 2.07 -7.40
C TYR A 340 -17.99 0.89 -7.74
N LYS A 341 -17.99 0.45 -9.01
CA LYS A 341 -17.21 -0.70 -9.48
C LYS A 341 -15.71 -0.43 -9.53
N LEU A 342 -15.32 0.76 -9.98
CA LEU A 342 -13.93 1.19 -10.16
C LEU A 342 -13.49 2.20 -9.08
N LYS A 343 -13.89 1.97 -7.82
CA LYS A 343 -13.61 2.87 -6.68
C LYS A 343 -12.12 3.18 -6.45
N PHE A 344 -11.23 2.30 -6.90
CA PHE A 344 -9.78 2.52 -6.83
C PHE A 344 -9.32 3.61 -7.82
N LEU A 345 -9.99 3.74 -8.97
CA LEU A 345 -9.82 4.82 -9.97
C LEU A 345 -10.77 6.01 -9.75
N HIS A 346 -11.15 6.30 -8.51
CA HIS A 346 -12.02 7.44 -8.19
C HIS A 346 -11.48 8.80 -8.65
N TYR A 347 -10.16 8.93 -8.82
CA TYR A 347 -9.49 10.14 -9.30
C TYR A 347 -9.57 10.33 -10.83
N THR A 348 -9.94 9.29 -11.57
CA THR A 348 -9.97 9.28 -13.04
C THR A 348 -11.16 10.08 -13.59
N GLU A 349 -10.96 10.89 -14.62
CA GLU A 349 -12.07 11.61 -15.27
C GLU A 349 -12.88 10.69 -16.19
N LEU A 350 -14.14 11.04 -16.45
CA LEU A 350 -15.03 10.30 -17.33
C LEU A 350 -15.47 11.20 -18.48
N ILE A 351 -15.48 10.64 -19.69
CA ILE A 351 -16.01 11.30 -20.87
C ILE A 351 -16.97 10.38 -21.62
N THR A 352 -18.13 10.90 -22.00
CA THR A 352 -19.06 10.18 -22.88
C THR A 352 -18.80 10.56 -24.33
N VAL A 353 -18.73 9.55 -25.19
CA VAL A 353 -18.49 9.71 -26.63
C VAL A 353 -19.31 8.71 -27.44
N SER A 354 -19.43 8.99 -28.73
CA SER A 354 -19.78 7.99 -29.73
C SER A 354 -18.73 7.98 -30.81
N ALA A 355 -17.91 6.94 -30.85
CA ALA A 355 -16.96 6.73 -31.93
C ALA A 355 -17.64 6.60 -33.30
N LYS A 356 -18.89 6.09 -33.33
CA LYS A 356 -19.66 5.88 -34.56
C LYS A 356 -20.15 7.20 -35.16
N THR A 357 -20.74 8.07 -34.36
CA THR A 357 -21.24 9.38 -34.81
C THR A 357 -20.19 10.49 -34.71
N LYS A 358 -18.99 10.15 -34.22
CA LYS A 358 -17.89 11.07 -33.86
C LYS A 358 -18.26 12.10 -32.78
N GLN A 359 -19.37 11.91 -32.07
CA GLN A 359 -19.79 12.82 -31.01
C GLN A 359 -18.73 12.87 -29.89
N ARG A 360 -18.26 14.10 -29.59
CA ARG A 360 -17.28 14.43 -28.53
C ARG A 360 -15.91 13.75 -28.64
N VAL A 361 -15.61 13.01 -29.72
CA VAL A 361 -14.31 12.34 -29.91
C VAL A 361 -13.15 13.35 -29.88
N HIS A 362 -13.36 14.53 -30.47
CA HIS A 362 -12.40 15.63 -30.51
C HIS A 362 -11.91 16.10 -29.12
N LYS A 363 -12.73 15.93 -28.08
CA LYS A 363 -12.38 16.30 -26.69
C LYS A 363 -11.38 15.32 -26.06
N ILE A 364 -11.27 14.10 -26.59
CA ILE A 364 -10.32 13.12 -26.06
C ILE A 364 -8.88 13.55 -26.34
N LEU A 365 -8.59 14.09 -27.53
CA LEU A 365 -7.25 14.59 -27.85
C LEU A 365 -6.85 15.77 -26.95
N ASP A 366 -7.80 16.68 -26.70
CA ASP A 366 -7.60 17.77 -25.73
C ASP A 366 -7.31 17.22 -24.32
N GLU A 367 -8.08 16.22 -23.87
CA GLU A 367 -7.90 15.63 -22.54
C GLU A 367 -6.61 14.81 -22.42
N ILE A 368 -6.15 14.12 -23.48
CA ILE A 368 -4.86 13.41 -23.48
C ILE A 368 -3.72 14.40 -23.18
N VAL A 369 -3.70 15.55 -23.85
CA VAL A 369 -2.67 16.58 -23.65
C VAL A 369 -2.72 17.15 -22.24
N GLU A 370 -3.91 17.53 -21.76
CA GLU A 370 -4.05 18.06 -20.40
C GLU A 370 -3.70 17.02 -19.32
N LEU A 371 -4.10 15.77 -19.53
CA LEU A 371 -3.79 14.68 -18.62
C LEU A 371 -2.28 14.39 -18.57
N TYR A 372 -1.60 14.42 -19.72
CA TYR A 372 -0.14 14.28 -19.78
C TYR A 372 0.55 15.41 -19.03
N ARG A 373 0.13 16.67 -19.26
CA ARG A 373 0.65 17.84 -18.53
C ARG A 373 0.50 17.71 -17.02
N ARG A 374 -0.64 17.19 -16.55
CA ARG A 374 -0.84 16.89 -15.12
C ARG A 374 0.07 15.75 -14.65
N TYR A 375 0.29 14.73 -15.48
CA TYR A 375 1.09 13.54 -15.15
C TYR A 375 2.59 13.81 -15.06
N SER A 376 3.10 14.67 -15.95
CA SER A 376 4.50 15.12 -16.01
C SER A 376 4.79 16.36 -15.15
N ARG A 377 3.80 16.87 -14.43
CA ARG A 377 3.94 18.12 -13.67
C ARG A 377 4.98 18.00 -12.55
N ARG A 378 5.97 18.90 -12.58
CA ARG A 378 6.85 19.18 -11.44
C ARG A 378 6.24 20.26 -10.55
N ILE A 379 6.21 20.02 -9.24
CA ILE A 379 5.76 20.96 -8.21
C ILE A 379 6.99 21.57 -7.55
N PRO A 380 7.11 22.91 -7.48
CA PRO A 380 8.16 23.56 -6.70
C PRO A 380 8.12 23.13 -5.24
N THR A 381 9.28 22.77 -4.67
CA THR A 381 9.41 22.29 -3.28
C THR A 381 8.78 23.27 -2.29
N SER A 382 8.95 24.58 -2.49
CA SER A 382 8.34 25.63 -1.67
C SER A 382 6.81 25.55 -1.64
N LYS A 383 6.16 25.53 -2.81
CA LYS A 383 4.70 25.41 -2.95
C LYS A 383 4.17 24.10 -2.37
N LEU A 384 4.89 23.00 -2.58
CA LEU A 384 4.52 21.71 -2.00
C LEU A 384 4.51 21.77 -0.47
N ASN A 385 5.55 22.33 0.13
CA ASN A 385 5.65 22.45 1.59
C ASN A 385 4.60 23.41 2.17
N GLU A 386 4.27 24.49 1.47
CA GLU A 386 3.18 25.40 1.86
C GLU A 386 1.83 24.66 1.98
N VAL A 387 1.48 23.89 0.95
CA VAL A 387 0.23 23.10 0.94
C VAL A 387 0.24 22.02 2.03
N ILE A 388 1.35 21.32 2.23
CA ILE A 388 1.48 20.31 3.30
C ILE A 388 1.35 20.96 4.68
N LYS A 389 2.00 22.10 4.91
CA LYS A 389 1.89 22.85 6.18
C LYS A 389 0.44 23.24 6.45
N PHE A 390 -0.24 23.85 5.48
CA PHE A 390 -1.66 24.17 5.58
C PHE A 390 -2.52 22.93 5.89
N ALA A 391 -2.27 21.82 5.19
CA ALA A 391 -2.99 20.57 5.40
C ALA A 391 -2.83 20.03 6.83
N THR A 392 -1.62 20.12 7.40
CA THR A 392 -1.32 19.65 8.77
C THR A 392 -1.87 20.56 9.87
N ILE A 393 -2.08 21.85 9.58
CA ILE A 393 -2.76 22.79 10.47
C ILE A 393 -4.25 22.50 10.49
N LYS A 394 -4.87 22.34 9.31
CA LYS A 394 -6.30 22.08 9.17
C LYS A 394 -6.70 20.74 9.79
N HIS A 395 -5.90 19.70 9.55
CA HIS A 395 -6.10 18.38 10.12
C HIS A 395 -4.77 17.85 10.65
N HIS A 396 -4.61 17.81 11.97
CA HIS A 396 -3.38 17.35 12.60
C HIS A 396 -3.11 15.87 12.34
N ILE A 397 -1.81 15.55 12.20
CA ILE A 397 -1.36 14.16 12.07
C ILE A 397 -1.63 13.45 13.40
N PRO A 398 -2.33 12.30 13.40
CA PRO A 398 -2.51 11.51 14.61
C PRO A 398 -1.16 11.13 15.23
N THR A 399 -1.09 11.16 16.55
CA THR A 399 0.09 10.67 17.25
C THR A 399 0.23 9.16 17.07
N LYS A 400 1.46 8.67 16.99
CA LYS A 400 1.74 7.24 17.02
C LYS A 400 2.21 6.87 18.41
N ASN A 401 1.43 6.06 19.12
CA ASN A 401 1.74 5.62 20.49
C ASN A 401 2.03 6.79 21.45
N GLY A 402 1.29 7.91 21.33
CA GLY A 402 1.50 9.12 22.14
C GLY A 402 2.66 9.99 21.66
N ALA A 403 3.52 9.49 20.76
CA ALA A 403 4.60 10.27 20.19
C ALA A 403 4.10 11.15 19.04
N VAL A 404 4.56 12.40 19.01
CA VAL A 404 4.20 13.35 17.97
C VAL A 404 4.80 12.92 16.63
N VAL A 405 3.95 12.84 15.61
CA VAL A 405 4.34 12.60 14.22
C VAL A 405 4.36 13.95 13.51
N LYS A 406 5.51 14.31 12.95
CA LYS A 406 5.72 15.58 12.25
C LYS A 406 6.29 15.31 10.87
N ILE A 407 5.69 15.94 9.86
CA ILE A 407 6.31 16.11 8.55
C ILE A 407 7.25 17.30 8.68
N LYS A 408 8.54 17.08 8.45
CA LYS A 408 9.58 18.11 8.50
C LYS A 408 9.58 18.90 7.19
N TYR A 409 9.60 18.19 6.07
CA TYR A 409 9.44 18.77 4.74
C TYR A 409 8.93 17.71 3.76
N ALA A 410 8.49 18.14 2.59
CA ALA A 410 8.09 17.31 1.48
C ALA A 410 8.86 17.71 0.21
N THR A 411 9.18 16.75 -0.64
CA THR A 411 9.78 17.00 -1.96
C THR A 411 9.20 16.05 -3.00
N GLN A 412 9.08 16.51 -4.24
CA GLN A 412 8.76 15.65 -5.37
C GLN A 412 10.08 15.17 -5.97
N TYR A 413 10.29 13.86 -6.00
CA TYR A 413 11.55 13.26 -6.48
C TYR A 413 11.41 12.60 -7.86
N ALA A 414 10.18 12.35 -8.32
CA ALA A 414 9.92 11.87 -9.68
C ALA A 414 8.59 12.39 -10.23
N ILE A 415 8.47 12.36 -11.55
CA ILE A 415 7.25 12.60 -12.32
C ILE A 415 6.80 11.30 -13.00
N LYS A 416 5.58 11.27 -13.55
CA LYS A 416 5.03 10.13 -14.29
C LYS A 416 5.11 8.77 -13.56
N PRO A 417 4.41 8.59 -12.42
CA PRO A 417 3.52 9.54 -11.75
C PRO A 417 4.25 10.55 -10.84
N PRO A 418 3.58 11.61 -10.37
CA PRO A 418 4.10 12.44 -9.29
C PRO A 418 4.43 11.59 -8.05
N LYS A 419 5.73 11.42 -7.76
CA LYS A 419 6.21 10.73 -6.56
C LYS A 419 6.75 11.73 -5.55
N ILE A 420 6.15 11.74 -4.37
CA ILE A 420 6.37 12.71 -3.31
C ILE A 420 6.91 11.99 -2.07
N ALA A 421 8.07 12.42 -1.61
CA ALA A 421 8.66 12.00 -0.36
C ALA A 421 8.26 12.98 0.76
N LEU A 422 7.66 12.45 1.82
CA LEU A 422 7.44 13.14 3.08
C LEU A 422 8.56 12.78 4.03
N ILE A 423 9.42 13.75 4.33
CA ILE A 423 10.47 13.55 5.32
C ILE A 423 9.87 13.78 6.69
N MET A 424 9.85 12.72 7.48
CA MET A 424 9.14 12.68 8.75
C MET A 424 10.11 12.30 9.87
N ASN A 425 9.79 12.73 11.09
CA ASN A 425 10.49 12.21 12.26
C ASN A 425 10.17 10.73 12.51
N ARG A 426 8.94 10.31 12.16
CA ARG A 426 8.40 8.94 12.33
C ARG A 426 7.60 8.54 11.09
N PRO A 427 8.26 8.04 10.03
CA PRO A 427 7.59 7.69 8.77
C PRO A 427 6.50 6.62 8.92
N ASP A 428 6.78 5.67 9.79
CA ASP A 428 5.92 4.60 10.27
C ASP A 428 4.70 5.11 11.07
N GLY A 429 4.69 6.40 11.42
CA GLY A 429 3.57 7.13 12.02
C GLY A 429 2.49 7.58 11.04
N LEU A 430 2.79 7.58 9.74
CA LEU A 430 1.84 8.04 8.72
C LEU A 430 0.80 6.94 8.41
N HIS A 431 -0.35 7.02 9.07
CA HIS A 431 -1.45 6.10 8.79
C HIS A 431 -2.02 6.28 7.37
N PHE A 432 -2.51 5.20 6.74
CA PHE A 432 -3.00 5.22 5.35
C PHE A 432 -4.13 6.23 5.13
N SER A 433 -4.99 6.44 6.13
CA SER A 433 -6.09 7.42 6.04
C SER A 433 -5.57 8.85 5.93
N TYR A 434 -4.51 9.18 6.69
CA TYR A 434 -3.87 10.49 6.62
C TYR A 434 -3.10 10.66 5.32
N LYS A 435 -2.40 9.61 4.86
CA LYS A 435 -1.79 9.58 3.52
C LYS A 435 -2.83 9.88 2.43
N ARG A 436 -4.02 9.28 2.50
CA ARG A 436 -5.13 9.55 1.56
C ARG A 436 -5.63 10.99 1.64
N TYR A 437 -5.75 11.53 2.85
CA TYR A 437 -6.10 12.94 3.05
C TYR A 437 -5.07 13.88 2.38
N LEU A 438 -3.77 13.64 2.56
CA LEU A 438 -2.73 14.42 1.89
C LEU A 438 -2.78 14.27 0.37
N ILE A 439 -2.95 13.04 -0.14
CA ILE A 439 -3.12 12.77 -1.58
C ILE A 439 -4.28 13.59 -2.16
N ASN A 440 -5.43 13.62 -1.48
CA ASN A 440 -6.59 14.39 -1.94
C ASN A 440 -6.34 15.90 -1.86
N THR A 441 -5.72 16.38 -0.79
CA THR A 441 -5.36 17.79 -0.64
C THR A 441 -4.42 18.25 -1.76
N LEU A 442 -3.40 17.45 -2.09
CA LEU A 442 -2.48 17.73 -3.19
C LEU A 442 -3.20 17.73 -4.54
N ARG A 443 -4.17 16.83 -4.73
CA ARG A 443 -5.00 16.78 -5.95
C ARG A 443 -5.73 18.08 -6.20
N GLU A 444 -6.37 18.59 -5.16
CA GLU A 444 -7.21 19.79 -5.23
C GLU A 444 -6.36 21.04 -5.49
N ASN A 445 -5.17 21.12 -4.86
CA ASN A 445 -4.31 22.30 -4.98
C ASN A 445 -3.47 22.34 -6.27
N PHE A 446 -3.11 21.18 -6.84
CA PHE A 446 -2.22 21.09 -8.00
C PHE A 446 -2.87 20.53 -9.27
N ASP A 447 -4.18 20.27 -9.23
CA ASP A 447 -4.96 19.69 -10.32
C ASP A 447 -4.38 18.35 -10.83
N PHE A 448 -4.40 17.33 -9.98
CA PHE A 448 -4.05 15.94 -10.38
C PHE A 448 -5.26 15.07 -10.69
N ARG A 449 -6.28 15.65 -11.34
CA ARG A 449 -7.41 14.87 -11.89
C ARG A 449 -6.91 13.94 -12.99
N GLY A 450 -7.36 12.70 -12.98
CA GLY A 450 -6.87 11.66 -13.90
C GLY A 450 -5.51 11.06 -13.54
N VAL A 451 -4.80 11.63 -12.55
CA VAL A 451 -3.40 11.28 -12.25
C VAL A 451 -3.28 10.59 -10.88
N PRO A 452 -2.65 9.40 -10.80
CA PRO A 452 -2.26 8.82 -9.52
C PRO A 452 -1.14 9.63 -8.87
N ILE A 453 -1.15 9.75 -7.55
CA ILE A 453 -0.06 10.37 -6.77
C ILE A 453 0.53 9.32 -5.84
N ASP A 454 1.85 9.17 -5.88
CA ASP A 454 2.59 8.35 -4.94
C ASP A 454 3.15 9.19 -3.82
N ILE A 455 2.77 8.85 -2.59
CA ILE A 455 3.37 9.41 -1.39
C ILE A 455 4.17 8.31 -0.71
N ILE A 456 5.38 8.63 -0.29
CA ILE A 456 6.17 7.79 0.59
C ILE A 456 6.59 8.59 1.81
N ALA A 457 6.74 7.93 2.95
CA ALA A 457 7.25 8.54 4.15
C ALA A 457 8.66 7.99 4.40
N ARG A 458 9.63 8.86 4.69
CA ARG A 458 11.04 8.49 4.93
C ARG A 458 11.64 9.26 6.09
N LYS A 459 12.64 8.71 6.76
CA LYS A 459 13.48 9.48 7.69
C LYS A 459 14.48 10.32 6.89
N ARG A 460 15.03 11.36 7.53
CA ARG A 460 16.10 12.17 6.94
C ARG A 460 17.32 11.28 6.71
N GLY A 461 17.85 11.26 5.49
CA GLY A 461 19.06 10.50 5.13
C GLY A 461 18.83 9.08 4.60
N GLU A 462 17.59 8.57 4.59
CA GLU A 462 17.26 7.29 3.94
C GLU A 462 17.20 7.48 2.41
N ARG A 463 18.13 6.85 1.67
CA ARG A 463 18.07 6.70 0.21
C ARG A 463 17.38 5.37 -0.16
N GLU A 464 16.74 5.32 -1.33
CA GLU A 464 16.28 4.04 -1.89
C GLU A 464 17.51 3.21 -2.27
N GLU A 465 17.57 1.95 -1.84
CA GLU A 465 18.30 0.92 -2.57
C GLU A 465 17.41 0.56 -3.77
N GLU A 466 17.95 0.67 -4.99
CA GLU A 466 17.25 0.40 -6.26
C GLU A 466 16.69 -1.02 -6.37
#